data_AF-A0AAV0DDF5-F1
#
_entry.id   AF-A0AAV0DDF5-F1
#
_cell.length_a   1.000
_cell.length_b   1.000
_cell.length_c   1.000
_cell.angle_alpha   90.00
_cell.angle_beta   90.00
_cell.angle_gamma   90.00
#
_symmetry.space_group_name_H-M   'P 1'
#
loop_
_entity.id
_entity.type
_entity.pdbx_description
1 polymer ?
#
loop_
_entity_poly.entity_id
_entity_poly.type
_entity_poly.pdbx_seq_one_letter_code
_entity_poly.pdbx_strand_id
1 'polypeptide(L)'
;MAEAKFVLALLVFLCSIFSMSLADSNDFQYCSKKNYDVKVSGVDITPSPVQRGINTTFSISAYSDKDISGGKMQIDVKYWIFNVYSETHDLCEETPCPISAGDFVIAHTQALPGITPPVPTR
;
A
#
# COMPACT_ATOMS: atom_id res chain seq x y z
N MET A 1 12.02 47.98 -14.14
CA MET A 1 10.71 47.27 -14.12
C MET A 1 10.74 45.88 -14.77
N ALA A 2 11.67 45.57 -15.67
CA ALA A 2 11.82 44.23 -16.27
C ALA A 2 12.44 43.21 -15.28
N GLU A 3 13.46 43.64 -14.53
CA GLU A 3 14.17 42.81 -13.53
C GLU A 3 13.23 42.18 -12.48
N ALA A 4 12.29 42.97 -11.94
CA ALA A 4 11.35 42.49 -10.91
C ALA A 4 10.35 41.46 -11.44
N LYS A 5 10.01 41.52 -12.73
CA LYS A 5 9.10 40.55 -13.37
C LYS A 5 9.80 39.22 -13.63
N PHE A 6 11.09 39.25 -13.96
CA PHE A 6 11.89 38.06 -14.17
C PHE A 6 12.12 37.29 -12.86
N VAL A 7 12.42 38.01 -11.78
CA VAL A 7 12.57 37.43 -10.43
C VAL A 7 11.26 36.82 -9.94
N LEU A 8 10.12 37.51 -10.15
CA LEU A 8 8.81 36.99 -9.75
C LEU A 8 8.41 35.74 -10.55
N ALA A 9 8.69 35.72 -11.86
CA ALA A 9 8.45 34.55 -12.69
C ALA A 9 9.30 33.34 -12.27
N LEU A 10 10.56 33.57 -11.90
CA LEU A 10 11.47 32.53 -11.42
C LEU A 10 10.99 31.92 -10.09
N LEU A 11 10.52 32.76 -9.15
CA LEU A 11 9.99 32.32 -7.86
C LEU A 11 8.70 31.50 -8.00
N VAL A 12 7.80 31.90 -8.90
CA VAL A 12 6.57 31.15 -9.20
C VAL A 12 6.91 29.79 -9.81
N PHE A 13 7.89 29.74 -10.72
CA PHE A 13 8.32 28.48 -11.34
C PHE A 13 8.92 27.52 -10.30
N LEU A 14 9.76 28.02 -9.38
CA LEU A 14 10.34 27.25 -8.27
C LEU A 14 9.30 26.70 -7.28
N CYS A 15 8.22 27.44 -7.02
CA CYS A 15 7.13 26.96 -6.17
C CYS A 15 6.33 25.81 -6.80
N SER A 16 6.14 25.80 -8.13
CA SER A 16 5.43 24.71 -8.81
C SER A 16 6.20 23.39 -8.81
N ILE A 17 7.53 23.42 -8.71
CA ILE A 17 8.36 22.20 -8.64
C ILE A 17 8.37 21.57 -7.25
N PHE A 18 8.13 22.37 -6.20
CA PHE A 18 8.11 21.91 -4.81
C PHE A 18 6.82 21.16 -4.42
N SER A 19 5.81 21.16 -5.29
CA SER A 19 4.58 20.38 -5.11
C SER A 19 4.71 18.90 -5.48
N MET A 20 5.92 18.41 -5.79
CA MET A 20 6.14 16.97 -5.94
C MET A 20 6.02 16.33 -4.56
N SER A 21 4.80 15.88 -4.26
CA SER A 21 4.44 15.15 -3.06
C SER A 21 5.51 14.11 -2.73
N LEU A 22 5.93 14.10 -1.46
CA LEU A 22 6.61 12.95 -0.89
C LEU A 22 5.64 11.77 -1.06
N ALA A 23 5.87 10.93 -2.06
CA ALA A 23 5.21 9.64 -2.12
C ALA A 23 5.78 8.82 -0.97
N ASP A 24 5.00 8.68 0.10
CA ASP A 24 5.27 7.72 1.16
C ASP A 24 5.22 6.33 0.53
N SER A 25 6.38 5.80 0.13
CA SER A 25 6.43 4.40 -0.31
C SER A 25 6.17 3.57 0.94
N ASN A 26 5.01 2.92 1.02
CA ASN A 26 4.79 1.91 2.04
C ASN A 26 5.90 0.85 1.88
N ASP A 27 6.81 0.78 2.86
CA ASP A 27 8.01 -0.06 2.85
C ASP A 27 7.59 -1.53 2.88
N PHE A 28 7.36 -2.13 1.71
CA PHE A 28 7.08 -3.54 1.57
C PHE A 28 8.39 -4.34 1.57
N GLN A 29 8.47 -5.35 2.44
CA GLN A 29 9.62 -6.26 2.49
C GLN A 29 9.16 -7.72 2.51
N TYR A 30 9.83 -8.55 1.70
CA TYR A 30 9.66 -10.00 1.79
C TYR A 30 10.23 -10.55 3.10
N CYS A 31 9.42 -11.31 3.82
CA CYS A 31 9.83 -11.96 5.08
C CYS A 31 10.93 -13.02 4.89
N SER A 32 11.06 -13.61 3.70
CA SER A 32 12.07 -14.62 3.41
C SER A 32 12.65 -14.45 2.00
N LYS A 33 13.85 -14.99 1.78
CA LYS A 33 14.56 -14.94 0.47
C LYS A 33 14.08 -16.01 -0.52
N LYS A 34 12.86 -16.54 -0.34
CA LYS A 34 12.30 -17.56 -1.24
C LYS A 34 11.92 -16.94 -2.58
N ASN A 35 11.94 -17.77 -3.62
CA ASN A 35 11.42 -17.39 -4.92
C ASN A 35 9.90 -17.64 -4.95
N TYR A 36 9.10 -16.63 -4.59
CA TYR A 36 7.64 -16.69 -4.58
C TYR A 36 7.07 -16.66 -6.02
N ASP A 37 6.03 -17.44 -6.32
CA ASP A 37 5.35 -17.40 -7.64
C ASP A 37 4.58 -16.08 -7.88
N VAL A 38 4.30 -15.32 -6.81
CA VAL A 38 3.69 -13.99 -6.86
C VAL A 38 4.74 -12.95 -6.47
N LYS A 39 4.91 -11.93 -7.31
CA LYS A 39 5.84 -10.81 -7.13
C LYS A 39 5.05 -9.55 -6.80
N VAL A 40 5.26 -8.98 -5.62
CA VAL A 40 4.65 -7.70 -5.23
C VAL A 40 5.44 -6.55 -5.85
N SER A 41 4.76 -5.66 -6.55
CA SER A 41 5.30 -4.45 -7.15
C SER A 41 5.01 -3.20 -6.32
N GLY A 42 3.95 -3.21 -5.51
CA GLY A 42 3.60 -2.08 -4.64
C GLY A 42 2.48 -2.40 -3.65
N VAL A 43 2.43 -1.60 -2.59
CA VAL A 43 1.36 -1.63 -1.59
C VAL A 43 0.86 -0.22 -1.38
N ASP A 44 -0.42 0.01 -1.64
CA ASP A 44 -1.10 1.27 -1.41
C ASP A 44 -2.10 1.12 -0.27
N ILE A 45 -2.06 2.08 0.66
CA ILE A 45 -2.91 2.07 1.85
C ILE A 45 -3.71 3.37 1.85
N THR A 46 -5.04 3.26 1.85
CA THR A 46 -5.93 4.42 1.81
C THR A 46 -6.98 4.34 2.92
N PRO A 47 -7.10 5.33 3.82
CA PRO A 47 -6.28 6.55 3.90
C PRO A 47 -4.87 6.27 4.45
N SER A 48 -3.91 7.10 4.05
CA SER A 48 -2.57 7.19 4.66
C SER A 48 -2.36 8.61 5.22
N PRO A 49 -2.02 8.79 6.51
CA PRO A 49 -1.84 7.73 7.52
C PRO A 49 -3.17 7.06 7.90
N VAL A 50 -3.07 5.80 8.31
CA VAL A 50 -4.23 4.98 8.68
C VAL A 50 -4.96 5.58 9.88
N GLN A 51 -6.30 5.60 9.81
CA GLN A 51 -7.17 6.18 10.84
C GLN A 51 -8.02 5.10 11.52
N ARG A 52 -8.12 5.19 12.85
CA ARG A 52 -8.88 4.24 13.65
C ARG A 52 -10.38 4.41 13.44
N GLY A 53 -11.11 3.29 13.40
CA GLY A 53 -12.57 3.26 13.20
C GLY A 53 -13.01 3.62 11.78
N ILE A 54 -12.09 3.94 10.88
CA ILE A 54 -12.37 4.29 9.50
C ILE A 54 -11.96 3.12 8.61
N ASN A 55 -12.78 2.82 7.60
CA ASN A 55 -12.45 1.83 6.59
C ASN A 55 -11.14 2.21 5.91
N THR A 56 -10.18 1.29 5.99
CA THR A 56 -8.88 1.38 5.34
C THR A 56 -8.79 0.28 4.30
N THR A 57 -8.44 0.67 3.09
CA THR A 57 -8.22 -0.23 1.96
C THR A 57 -6.72 -0.46 1.76
N PHE A 58 -6.34 -1.73 1.78
CA PHE A 58 -5.00 -2.21 1.47
C PHE A 58 -5.03 -2.78 0.05
N SER A 59 -4.35 -2.12 -0.88
CA SER A 59 -4.24 -2.54 -2.28
C SER A 59 -2.83 -3.04 -2.57
N ILE A 60 -2.70 -4.29 -2.97
CA ILE A 60 -1.42 -4.94 -3.25
C ILE A 60 -1.35 -5.15 -4.76
N SER A 61 -0.46 -4.44 -5.42
CA SER A 61 -0.14 -4.65 -6.82
C SER A 61 0.86 -5.79 -6.94
N ALA A 62 0.54 -6.78 -7.75
CA ALA A 62 1.33 -7.99 -7.88
C ALA A 62 1.36 -8.54 -9.31
N TYR A 63 2.34 -9.39 -9.58
CA TYR A 63 2.56 -10.08 -10.86
C TYR A 63 2.74 -11.58 -10.64
N SER A 64 2.22 -12.42 -11.52
CA SER A 64 2.53 -13.85 -11.55
C SER A 64 2.69 -14.38 -12.97
N ASP A 65 3.64 -15.30 -13.16
CA ASP A 65 3.88 -15.99 -14.44
C ASP A 65 2.86 -17.10 -14.73
N LYS A 66 1.95 -17.40 -13.80
CA LYS A 66 1.01 -18.53 -13.86
C LYS A 66 -0.39 -18.09 -13.46
N ASP A 67 -1.38 -18.79 -14.00
CA ASP A 67 -2.76 -18.64 -13.56
C ASP A 67 -2.94 -19.14 -12.12
N ILE A 68 -3.65 -18.35 -11.31
CA ILE A 68 -4.00 -18.68 -9.93
C ILE A 68 -5.48 -19.02 -9.88
N SER A 69 -5.80 -20.30 -9.69
CA SER A 69 -7.19 -20.77 -9.63
C SER A 69 -7.91 -20.36 -8.34
N GLY A 70 -7.15 -20.11 -7.28
CA GLY A 70 -7.63 -19.70 -5.96
C GLY A 70 -6.60 -19.99 -4.88
N GLY A 71 -6.97 -19.74 -3.64
CA GLY A 71 -6.08 -19.95 -2.50
C GLY A 71 -6.58 -19.26 -1.24
N LYS A 72 -5.79 -19.34 -0.17
CA LYS A 72 -6.06 -18.65 1.10
C LYS A 72 -5.10 -17.47 1.24
N MET A 73 -5.63 -16.31 1.58
CA MET A 73 -4.86 -15.13 1.96
C MET A 73 -4.86 -15.01 3.48
N GLN A 74 -3.68 -15.13 4.11
CA GLN A 74 -3.51 -14.97 5.55
C GLN A 74 -2.88 -13.62 5.85
N ILE A 75 -3.52 -12.86 6.73
CA ILE A 75 -3.03 -11.56 7.19
C ILE A 75 -2.69 -11.71 8.68
N ASP A 76 -1.46 -11.32 9.03
CA ASP A 76 -0.96 -11.30 10.40
C ASP A 76 -0.50 -9.89 10.78
N VAL A 77 -1.05 -9.36 11.86
CA VAL A 77 -0.64 -8.07 12.42
C VAL A 77 0.24 -8.31 13.62
N LYS A 78 1.45 -7.76 13.56
CA LYS A 78 2.40 -7.78 14.66
C LYS A 78 2.54 -6.39 15.26
N TYR A 79 2.40 -6.32 16.58
CA TYR A 79 2.77 -5.13 17.34
C TYR A 79 3.99 -5.48 18.19
N TRP A 80 5.11 -4.80 17.87
CA TRP A 80 6.44 -5.15 18.38
C TRP A 80 6.83 -6.60 18.01
N ILE A 81 6.71 -7.53 18.96
CA ILE A 81 7.13 -8.93 18.82
C ILE A 81 5.91 -9.88 18.92
N PHE A 82 4.74 -9.36 19.32
CA PHE A 82 3.54 -10.16 19.53
C PHE A 82 2.63 -10.12 18.30
N ASN A 83 2.06 -11.27 17.94
CA ASN A 83 0.93 -11.32 17.02
C ASN A 83 -0.32 -10.89 17.79
N VAL A 84 -0.96 -9.81 17.34
CA VAL A 84 -2.13 -9.22 18.00
C VAL A 84 -3.43 -9.50 17.26
N TYR A 85 -3.32 -9.96 16.01
CA TYR A 85 -4.45 -10.20 15.14
C TYR A 85 -4.03 -11.07 13.96
N SER A 86 -4.87 -12.04 13.63
CA SER A 86 -4.72 -12.90 12.45
C SER A 86 -6.09 -13.09 11.82
N GLU A 87 -6.14 -13.05 10.50
CA GLU A 87 -7.32 -13.38 9.72
C GLU A 87 -6.93 -14.20 8.49
N THR A 88 -7.89 -14.95 7.96
CA THR A 88 -7.71 -15.78 6.77
C THR A 88 -8.93 -15.62 5.90
N HIS A 89 -8.71 -15.14 4.69
CA HIS A 89 -9.75 -14.93 3.67
C HIS A 89 -9.48 -15.85 2.48
N ASP A 90 -10.53 -16.15 1.72
CA ASP A 90 -10.33 -16.77 0.41
C ASP A 90 -9.82 -15.71 -0.58
N LEU A 91 -8.76 -16.03 -1.33
CA LEU A 91 -8.20 -15.11 -2.32
C LEU A 91 -9.27 -14.66 -3.33
N CYS A 92 -10.18 -15.58 -3.67
CA CYS A 92 -11.25 -15.33 -4.63
C CYS A 92 -12.41 -14.48 -4.08
N GLU A 93 -12.41 -14.18 -2.78
CA GLU A 93 -13.35 -13.21 -2.20
C GLU A 93 -12.87 -11.77 -2.41
N GLU A 94 -11.56 -11.58 -2.52
CA GLU A 94 -10.92 -10.26 -2.65
C GLU A 94 -10.57 -9.91 -4.11
N THR A 95 -10.48 -10.90 -5.00
CA THR A 95 -10.16 -10.72 -6.42
C THR A 95 -10.83 -11.78 -7.29
N PRO A 96 -11.28 -11.46 -8.52
CA PRO A 96 -11.97 -12.43 -9.37
C PRO A 96 -11.04 -13.59 -9.79
N CYS A 97 -11.50 -14.81 -9.52
CA CYS A 97 -10.81 -16.03 -9.91
C CYS A 97 -11.40 -16.68 -11.18
N PRO A 98 -10.58 -17.36 -12.00
CA PRO A 98 -9.12 -17.49 -11.86
C PRO A 98 -8.40 -16.18 -12.22
N ILE A 99 -7.33 -15.86 -11.48
CA ILE A 99 -6.44 -14.74 -11.81
C ILE A 99 -5.54 -15.23 -12.94
N SER A 100 -5.60 -14.57 -14.09
CA SER A 100 -4.72 -14.89 -15.23
C SER A 100 -3.28 -14.46 -14.94
N ALA A 101 -2.31 -15.15 -15.56
CA ALA A 101 -0.92 -14.72 -15.57
C ALA A 101 -0.78 -13.27 -16.05
N GLY A 102 0.06 -12.49 -15.37
CA GLY A 102 0.21 -11.05 -15.58
C GLY A 102 0.09 -10.25 -14.29
N ASP A 103 -0.14 -8.94 -14.45
CA ASP A 103 -0.36 -8.00 -13.36
C ASP A 103 -1.79 -8.08 -12.84
N PHE A 104 -1.94 -8.02 -11.51
CA PHE A 104 -3.22 -8.00 -10.83
C PHE A 104 -3.14 -7.23 -9.51
N VAL A 105 -4.31 -6.88 -8.98
CA VAL A 105 -4.44 -6.18 -7.69
C VAL A 105 -5.30 -7.00 -6.75
N ILE A 106 -4.84 -7.15 -5.52
CA ILE A 106 -5.64 -7.67 -4.40
C ILE A 106 -5.99 -6.47 -3.53
N ALA A 107 -7.27 -6.24 -3.28
CA ALA A 107 -7.74 -5.10 -2.48
C ALA A 107 -8.62 -5.58 -1.33
N HIS A 108 -8.17 -5.35 -0.10
CA HIS A 108 -8.90 -5.70 1.11
C HIS A 108 -9.30 -4.43 1.88
N THR A 109 -10.56 -4.31 2.29
CA THR A 109 -11.07 -3.13 3.02
C THR A 109 -11.64 -3.51 4.37
N GLN A 110 -11.12 -2.91 5.44
CA GLN A 110 -11.61 -3.13 6.80
C GLN A 110 -11.50 -1.87 7.66
N ALA A 111 -12.43 -1.70 8.61
CA ALA A 111 -12.29 -0.70 9.66
C ALA A 111 -11.36 -1.22 10.76
N LEU A 112 -10.25 -0.52 11.00
CA LEU A 112 -9.38 -0.87 12.12
C LEU A 112 -10.05 -0.49 13.46
N PRO A 113 -9.92 -1.29 14.53
CA PRO A 113 -10.51 -0.97 15.82
C PRO A 113 -10.10 0.40 16.39
N GLY A 114 -10.98 1.05 17.14
CA GLY A 114 -10.66 2.30 17.87
C GLY A 114 -9.51 2.17 18.87
N ILE A 115 -9.26 0.94 19.33
CA ILE A 115 -8.22 0.58 20.29
C ILE A 115 -6.88 0.22 19.65
N THR A 116 -6.74 0.29 18.32
CA THR A 116 -5.47 0.02 17.63
C THR A 116 -4.36 0.90 18.22
N PRO A 117 -3.19 0.36 18.60
CA PRO A 117 -2.11 1.15 19.19
C PRO A 117 -1.60 2.28 18.25
N PRO A 118 -1.00 3.35 18.78
CA PRO A 118 -0.33 4.35 17.93
C PRO A 118 0.87 3.71 17.21
N VAL A 119 1.03 4.02 15.93
CA VAL A 119 2.20 3.59 15.15
C VAL A 119 3.38 4.46 15.57
N PRO A 120 4.55 3.89 15.92
CA PRO A 120 5.76 4.67 16.09
C PRO A 120 6.09 5.35 14.76
N THR A 121 6.13 6.69 14.74
CA THR A 121 6.63 7.43 13.57
C THR A 121 8.10 7.04 13.37
N ARG A 122 8.42 6.45 12.21
CA ARG A 122 9.80 6.15 11.83
C ARG A 122 10.52 7.42 11.43
#